data_AF-A0A2T6DG52-F1
#
_entry.id   AF-A0A2T6DG52-F1
#
_cell.length_a   1.000
_cell.length_b   1.000
_cell.length_c   1.000
_cell.angle_alpha   90.00
_cell.angle_beta   90.00
_cell.angle_gamma   90.00
#
_symmetry.space_group_name_H-M   'P 1'
#
loop_
_entity.id
_entity.type
_entity.pdbx_description
1 polymer ?
#
loop_
_entity_poly.entity_id
_entity_poly.type
_entity_poly.pdbx_seq_one_letter_code
_entity_poly.pdbx_strand_id
1 'polypeptide(L)'
;MRVTEKNYLDAQGFSVFLYDSTYHPVFVDQKNTAMEMILHGHRIATNGDVRLMPTPEQWDLVATLKGRQVEKANNRLTAQLAFPSFDLNYRLEVEAEPGGVKVSIHLDKPLPE
;
A
#
# COMPACT_ATOMS: atom_id res chain seq x y z
N MET A 1 -7.13 -14.19 -7.37
CA MET A 1 -6.62 -12.98 -8.04
C MET A 1 -5.31 -13.27 -8.75
N ARG A 2 -4.95 -12.47 -9.76
CA ARG A 2 -3.66 -12.55 -10.47
C ARG A 2 -3.11 -11.17 -10.74
N VAL A 3 -1.79 -11.05 -10.80
CA VAL A 3 -1.14 -9.81 -11.23
C VAL A 3 -1.35 -9.64 -12.74
N THR A 4 -1.77 -8.45 -13.14
CA THR A 4 -2.01 -8.10 -14.54
C THR A 4 -0.74 -7.60 -15.22
N GLU A 5 -0.79 -7.45 -16.55
CA GLU A 5 0.29 -6.80 -17.33
C GLU A 5 0.50 -5.33 -16.95
N LYS A 6 -0.49 -4.70 -16.32
CA LYS A 6 -0.42 -3.33 -15.81
C LYS A 6 0.01 -3.26 -14.35
N ASN A 7 0.53 -4.36 -13.80
CA ASN A 7 1.14 -4.41 -12.46
C ASN A 7 0.20 -4.11 -11.28
N TYR A 8 -1.07 -4.46 -11.41
CA TYR A 8 -2.02 -4.50 -10.30
C TYR A 8 -2.63 -5.89 -10.16
N LEU A 9 -3.28 -6.16 -9.04
CA LEU A 9 -3.89 -7.44 -8.73
C LEU A 9 -5.37 -7.44 -9.14
N ASP A 10 -5.84 -8.48 -9.83
CA ASP A 10 -7.19 -8.51 -10.39
C ASP A 10 -7.86 -9.89 -10.29
N ALA A 11 -9.17 -9.87 -10.11
CA ALA A 11 -10.10 -10.97 -10.33
C ALA A 11 -11.43 -10.40 -10.83
N GLN A 12 -12.36 -11.29 -11.20
CA GLN A 12 -13.67 -10.88 -11.68
C GLN A 12 -14.34 -9.91 -10.70
N GLY A 13 -14.47 -8.65 -11.14
CA GLY A 13 -15.15 -7.60 -10.39
C GLY A 13 -14.34 -6.95 -9.26
N PHE A 14 -13.11 -7.40 -8.97
CA PHE A 14 -12.33 -6.85 -7.86
C PHE A 14 -10.85 -6.67 -8.24
N SER A 15 -10.36 -5.45 -8.09
CA SER A 15 -8.96 -5.08 -8.39
C SER A 15 -8.32 -4.39 -7.18
N VAL A 16 -7.03 -4.64 -6.99
CA VAL A 16 -6.22 -4.03 -5.94
C VAL A 16 -4.97 -3.43 -6.53
N PHE A 17 -4.78 -2.14 -6.28
CA PHE A 17 -3.59 -1.39 -6.66
C PHE A 17 -2.76 -1.12 -5.41
N LEU A 18 -1.44 -1.11 -5.59
CA LEU A 18 -0.48 -0.77 -4.53
C LEU A 18 0.50 0.26 -5.08
N TYR A 19 0.51 1.45 -4.47
CA TYR A 19 1.31 2.61 -4.80
C TYR A 19 1.39 2.88 -6.31
N ASP A 20 0.23 2.97 -6.96
CA ASP A 20 0.14 3.48 -8.35
C ASP A 20 0.22 5.01 -8.41
N SER A 21 0.05 5.66 -7.25
CA SER A 21 0.27 7.07 -6.97
C SER A 21 1.08 7.24 -5.67
N THR A 22 1.55 8.47 -5.41
CA THR A 22 2.27 8.83 -4.19
C THR A 22 1.61 10.04 -3.53
N TYR A 23 1.74 10.15 -2.21
CA TYR A 23 1.17 11.26 -1.44
C TYR A 23 1.81 12.57 -1.90
N HIS A 24 1.00 13.61 -2.03
CA HIS A 24 1.51 14.95 -2.25
C HIS A 24 2.31 15.42 -1.01
N PRO A 25 3.47 16.08 -1.18
CA PRO A 25 4.35 16.45 -0.07
C PRO A 25 3.71 17.39 0.96
N VAL A 26 2.65 18.11 0.57
CA VAL A 26 1.90 19.04 1.44
C VAL A 26 0.52 18.50 1.84
N PHE A 27 -0.08 17.64 1.00
CA PHE A 27 -1.45 17.16 1.18
C PHE A 27 -1.41 15.64 1.39
N VAL A 28 -1.04 15.27 2.60
CA VAL A 28 -0.74 13.90 3.02
C VAL A 28 -1.99 13.09 3.43
N ASP A 29 -3.13 13.76 3.46
CA ASP A 29 -4.48 13.22 3.72
C ASP A 29 -5.24 12.86 2.43
N GLN A 30 -4.58 12.94 1.28
CA GLN A 30 -5.14 12.57 -0.01
C GLN A 30 -5.70 11.14 0.02
N LYS A 31 -6.98 11.00 -0.34
CA LYS A 31 -7.72 9.73 -0.32
C LYS A 31 -7.62 9.01 -1.68
N ASN A 32 -6.40 8.84 -2.18
CA ASN A 32 -6.16 8.24 -3.49
C ASN A 32 -4.75 7.62 -3.64
N THR A 33 -4.12 7.22 -2.54
CA THR A 33 -2.73 6.72 -2.51
C THR A 33 -2.62 5.45 -1.65
N ALA A 34 -1.46 4.80 -1.69
CA ALA A 34 -1.09 3.60 -0.96
C ALA A 34 -1.79 2.35 -1.50
N MET A 35 -2.85 1.86 -0.87
CA MET A 35 -3.62 0.74 -1.39
C MET A 35 -4.94 1.26 -1.94
N GLU A 36 -5.37 0.80 -3.11
CA GLU A 36 -6.69 1.13 -3.65
C GLU A 36 -7.44 -0.15 -4.00
N MET A 37 -8.70 -0.22 -3.58
CA MET A 37 -9.59 -1.35 -3.83
C MET A 37 -10.72 -0.91 -4.73
N ILE A 38 -10.85 -1.55 -5.88
CA ILE A 38 -11.87 -1.29 -6.89
C ILE A 38 -12.83 -2.47 -6.95
N LEU A 39 -14.11 -2.23 -6.71
CA LEU A 39 -15.18 -3.21 -6.83
C LEU A 39 -16.13 -2.79 -7.96
N HIS A 40 -16.25 -3.61 -9.00
CA HIS A 40 -17.07 -3.36 -10.18
C HIS A 40 -16.87 -1.97 -10.80
N GLY A 41 -15.61 -1.51 -10.89
CA GLY A 41 -15.27 -0.20 -11.44
C GLY A 41 -15.42 0.98 -10.46
N HIS A 42 -15.86 0.73 -9.24
CA HIS A 42 -15.98 1.74 -8.19
C HIS A 42 -14.87 1.59 -7.15
N ARG A 43 -14.13 2.66 -6.86
CA ARG A 43 -13.18 2.67 -5.74
C ARG A 43 -13.94 2.65 -4.42
N ILE A 44 -13.77 1.59 -3.64
CA ILE A 44 -14.47 1.39 -2.35
C ILE A 44 -13.58 1.65 -1.14
N ALA A 45 -12.25 1.55 -1.30
CA ALA A 45 -11.29 1.87 -0.26
C ALA A 45 -10.00 2.42 -0.88
N THR A 46 -9.31 3.23 -0.09
CA THR A 46 -8.02 3.84 -0.43
C THR A 46 -7.23 4.06 0.86
N ASN A 47 -5.97 4.47 0.77
CA ASN A 47 -5.04 4.54 1.89
C ASN A 47 -4.86 3.14 2.52
N GLY A 48 -4.33 3.04 3.74
CA GLY A 48 -4.01 1.75 4.37
C GLY A 48 -2.52 1.46 4.49
N ASP A 49 -1.70 2.51 4.52
CA ASP A 49 -0.30 2.43 4.94
C ASP A 49 -0.15 2.71 6.45
N VAL A 50 1.03 2.44 6.99
CA VAL A 50 1.40 2.70 8.39
C VAL A 50 1.35 4.20 8.69
N ARG A 51 0.73 4.53 9.82
CA ARG A 51 0.73 5.86 10.45
C ARG A 51 1.38 5.73 11.83
N LEU A 52 2.23 6.70 12.17
CA LEU A 52 2.98 6.69 13.42
C LEU A 52 2.32 7.57 14.49
N MET A 53 1.41 8.47 14.12
CA MET A 53 0.66 9.30 15.07
C MET A 53 -0.77 8.79 15.24
N PRO A 54 -1.37 8.98 16.42
CA PRO A 54 -2.77 8.65 16.63
C PRO A 54 -3.70 9.54 15.78
N THR A 55 -4.91 9.04 15.51
CA THR A 55 -6.00 9.79 14.88
C THR A 55 -6.23 11.14 15.58
N PRO A 56 -6.54 12.23 14.84
CA PRO A 56 -7.18 12.24 13.52
C PRO A 56 -6.25 12.33 12.28
N GLU A 57 -4.94 12.09 12.38
CA GLU A 57 -4.01 11.84 11.24
C GLU A 57 -3.88 12.94 10.15
N GLN A 58 -4.63 14.04 10.23
CA GLN A 58 -4.77 15.05 9.16
C GLN A 58 -3.47 15.82 8.84
N TRP A 59 -2.46 15.72 9.70
CA TRP A 59 -1.14 16.34 9.53
C TRP A 59 0.01 15.35 9.75
N ASP A 60 -0.31 14.05 9.81
CA ASP A 60 0.69 13.03 10.12
C ASP A 60 1.65 12.84 8.94
N LEU A 61 2.89 12.50 9.27
CA LEU A 61 3.88 12.09 8.30
C LEU A 61 3.35 10.87 7.54
N VAL A 62 3.62 10.87 6.24
CA VAL A 62 3.45 9.71 5.36
C VAL A 62 4.80 9.06 5.16
N ALA A 63 4.80 7.74 4.97
CA ALA A 63 6.01 7.08 4.56
C ALA A 63 6.45 7.53 3.16
N THR A 64 7.75 7.60 2.99
CA THR A 64 8.39 7.84 1.70
C THR A 64 8.44 6.54 0.93
N LEU A 65 7.81 6.50 -0.25
CA LEU A 65 7.95 5.38 -1.18
C LEU A 65 9.38 5.33 -1.73
N LYS A 66 10.07 4.21 -1.48
CA LYS A 66 11.42 3.94 -2.01
C LYS A 66 11.40 3.17 -3.32
N GLY A 67 10.38 2.34 -3.52
CA GLY A 67 10.23 1.54 -4.72
C GLY A 67 8.98 0.67 -4.68
N ARG A 68 8.61 0.18 -5.87
CA ARG A 68 7.57 -0.83 -6.04
C ARG A 68 8.16 -2.03 -6.78
N GLN A 69 7.81 -3.23 -6.35
CA GLN A 69 8.15 -4.48 -6.99
C GLN A 69 6.88 -5.30 -7.25
N VAL A 70 6.86 -5.99 -8.39
CA VAL A 70 5.72 -6.79 -8.82
C VAL A 70 6.23 -8.18 -9.18
N GLU A 71 5.68 -9.19 -8.54
CA GLU A 71 6.09 -10.57 -8.72
C GLU A 71 4.92 -11.40 -9.24
N LYS A 72 4.92 -11.64 -10.55
CA LYS A 72 3.83 -12.34 -11.24
C LYS A 72 3.73 -13.83 -10.85
N ALA A 73 4.86 -14.48 -10.58
CA ALA A 73 4.90 -15.90 -10.23
C ALA A 73 4.09 -16.20 -8.95
N ASN A 74 4.19 -15.31 -7.96
CA ASN A 74 3.51 -15.43 -6.67
C ASN A 74 2.28 -14.52 -6.54
N ASN A 75 1.90 -13.81 -7.62
CA ASN A 75 0.83 -12.81 -7.62
C ASN A 75 0.93 -11.83 -6.45
N ARG A 76 2.10 -11.21 -6.29
CA ARG A 76 2.42 -10.33 -5.18
C ARG A 76 2.85 -8.94 -5.66
N LEU A 77 2.33 -7.93 -4.98
CA LEU A 77 2.76 -6.54 -5.09
C LEU A 77 3.51 -6.18 -3.81
N THR A 78 4.62 -5.47 -3.94
CA THR A 78 5.39 -4.97 -2.80
C THR A 78 5.70 -3.50 -2.97
N ALA A 79 5.49 -2.72 -1.91
CA ALA A 79 6.00 -1.36 -1.79
C ALA A 79 7.07 -1.31 -0.70
N GLN A 80 8.24 -0.79 -1.03
CA GLN A 80 9.30 -0.47 -0.06
C GLN A 80 9.11 0.96 0.45
N LEU A 81 9.01 1.12 1.76
CA LEU A 81 8.59 2.35 2.40
C LEU A 81 9.54 2.70 3.56
N ALA A 82 9.63 3.99 3.87
CA ALA A 82 10.47 4.45 4.96
C ALA A 82 9.91 5.69 5.66
N PHE A 83 10.20 5.81 6.95
CA PHE A 83 10.16 7.05 7.71
C PHE A 83 11.60 7.47 8.05
N PRO A 84 12.28 8.26 7.20
CA PRO A 84 13.70 8.58 7.39
C PRO A 84 14.01 9.23 8.74
N SER A 85 13.12 10.10 9.24
CA SER A 85 13.29 10.77 10.53
C SER A 85 13.28 9.82 11.73
N PHE A 86 12.76 8.60 11.55
CA PHE A 86 12.69 7.56 12.57
C PHE A 86 13.64 6.39 12.25
N ASP A 87 14.46 6.51 11.20
CA ASP A 87 15.31 5.45 10.68
C ASP A 87 14.53 4.14 10.40
N LEU A 88 13.22 4.23 10.15
CA LEU A 88 12.35 3.06 10.00
C LEU A 88 12.19 2.73 8.51
N ASN A 89 12.54 1.50 8.14
CA ASN A 89 12.25 0.91 6.84
C ASN A 89 11.31 -0.28 7.03
N TYR A 90 10.41 -0.45 6.07
CA TYR A 90 9.49 -1.57 6.04
C TYR A 90 9.02 -1.83 4.62
N ARG A 91 8.35 -2.97 4.45
CA ARG A 91 7.68 -3.32 3.20
C ARG A 91 6.22 -3.65 3.45
N LEU A 92 5.36 -3.10 2.61
CA LEU A 92 3.95 -3.44 2.52
C LEU A 92 3.79 -4.43 1.36
N GLU A 93 3.24 -5.60 1.65
CA GLU A 93 3.00 -6.65 0.67
C GLU A 93 1.51 -6.93 0.55
N VAL A 94 1.06 -7.04 -0.69
CA VAL A 94 -0.29 -7.47 -1.04
C VAL A 94 -0.17 -8.64 -1.98
N GLU A 95 -0.60 -9.82 -1.53
CA GLU A 95 -0.55 -11.04 -2.34
C GLU A 95 -1.93 -11.69 -2.48
N ALA A 96 -2.15 -12.30 -3.63
CA ALA A 96 -3.39 -13.02 -3.88
C ALA A 96 -3.52 -14.25 -2.97
N GLU A 97 -4.67 -14.42 -2.34
CA GLU A 97 -5.02 -15.62 -1.58
C GLU A 97 -6.42 -16.14 -2.01
N PRO A 98 -6.80 -17.37 -1.64
CA PRO A 98 -8.15 -17.87 -1.93
C PRO A 98 -9.22 -16.92 -1.37
N GLY A 99 -10.07 -16.38 -2.24
CA GLY A 99 -11.15 -15.47 -1.87
C GLY A 99 -10.79 -13.98 -1.77
N GLY A 100 -9.52 -13.59 -1.93
CA GLY A 100 -9.15 -12.17 -1.83
C GLY A 100 -7.65 -11.89 -1.89
N VAL A 101 -7.19 -11.02 -0.98
CA VAL A 101 -5.79 -10.65 -0.81
C VAL A 101 -5.39 -10.72 0.65
N LYS A 102 -4.16 -11.14 0.89
CA LYS A 102 -3.48 -10.95 2.17
C LYS A 102 -2.68 -9.67 2.11
N VAL A 103 -2.85 -8.82 3.11
CA VAL A 103 -2.04 -7.61 3.30
C VAL A 103 -1.11 -7.84 4.48
N SER A 104 0.19 -7.67 4.27
CA SER A 104 1.22 -7.90 5.31
C SER A 104 2.17 -6.72 5.37
N ILE A 105 2.53 -6.32 6.59
CA ILE A 105 3.56 -5.31 6.85
C ILE A 105 4.74 -6.03 7.48
N HIS A 106 5.91 -5.94 6.85
CA HIS A 106 7.15 -6.48 7.41
C HIS A 106 8.04 -5.31 7.79
N LEU A 107 8.25 -5.17 9.10
CA LEU A 107 9.11 -4.14 9.68
C LEU A 107 10.51 -4.71 9.85
N ASP A 108 11.54 -3.93 9.47
CA ASP A 108 12.94 -4.34 9.68
C ASP A 108 13.34 -4.23 11.17
N LYS A 109 12.63 -3.38 11.92
CA LYS A 109 12.78 -3.17 13.37
C LYS A 109 11.42 -2.87 14.01
N PRO A 110 11.26 -3.00 15.34
CA PRO A 110 10.04 -2.57 16.02
C PRO A 110 9.66 -1.12 15.69
N LEU A 111 8.37 -0.80 15.79
CA LEU A 111 7.91 0.58 15.64
C LEU A 111 8.55 1.46 16.72
N PRO A 112 8.90 2.72 16.40
CA PRO A 112 9.36 3.69 17.39
C PRO A 112 8.27 3.93 18.46
N GLU A 113 8.69 4.16 19.70
CA GLU A 113 7.82 4.60 20.80
C GLU A 113 7.42 6.07 20.66
#